data_AF-A0A6C0G744-F1
#
_entry.id   AF-A0A6C0G744-F1
#
_cell.length_a   1.000
_cell.length_b   1.000
_cell.length_c   1.000
_cell.angle_alpha   90.00
_cell.angle_beta   90.00
_cell.angle_gamma   90.00
#
_symmetry.space_group_name_H-M   'P 1'
#
loop_
_entity.id
_entity.type
_entity.pdbx_description
1 polymer ?
#
loop_
_entity_poly.entity_id
_entity_poly.type
_entity_poly.pdbx_seq_one_letter_code
_entity_poly.pdbx_strand_id
1 'polypeptide(L)'
;MNDARAGAIKDGERVRIELEPGEYELELNIDWCGSNRLSFTIADGEKLLFQSGCRLGGLDYFHPFTMLYYVFFKKNRYLYVKQEPIRPAGAIDIYVGGQPYEP
;
A
#
# COMPACT_ATOMS: atom_id res chain seq x y z
N MET A 1 -5.48 -20.23 -8.86
CA MET A 1 -4.21 -19.63 -8.39
C MET A 1 -3.72 -18.71 -9.50
N ASN A 2 -4.12 -17.44 -9.50
CA ASN A 2 -3.57 -16.44 -10.41
C ASN A 2 -2.98 -15.32 -9.56
N ASP A 3 -1.77 -15.53 -9.04
CA ASP A 3 -0.89 -14.46 -8.56
C ASP A 3 -0.41 -13.67 -9.79
N ALA A 4 -1.33 -12.92 -10.40
CA ALA A 4 -1.01 -12.05 -11.52
C ALA A 4 -0.45 -10.73 -10.97
N ARG A 5 0.83 -10.46 -11.24
CA ARG A 5 1.43 -9.15 -10.91
C ARG A 5 0.73 -8.07 -11.73
N ALA A 6 -0.14 -7.32 -11.07
CA ALA A 6 -0.97 -6.32 -11.73
C ALA A 6 -0.20 -5.02 -12.07
N GLY A 7 0.98 -4.79 -11.49
CA GLY A 7 1.84 -3.66 -11.81
C GLY A 7 3.00 -3.46 -10.84
N ALA A 8 3.81 -2.43 -11.09
CA ALA A 8 4.80 -1.91 -10.17
C ALA A 8 4.47 -0.44 -9.88
N ILE A 9 4.65 -0.01 -8.64
CA ILE A 9 4.39 1.36 -8.18
C ILE A 9 5.63 1.85 -7.43
N LYS A 10 6.16 3.02 -7.80
CA LYS A 10 7.26 3.65 -7.07
C LYS A 10 6.74 4.52 -5.93
N ASP A 11 7.64 4.91 -5.03
CA ASP A 11 7.32 5.89 -4.00
C ASP A 11 6.80 7.19 -4.64
N GLY A 12 5.65 7.66 -4.17
CA GLY A 12 4.93 8.81 -4.73
C GLY A 12 4.18 8.57 -6.05
N GLU A 13 4.25 7.38 -6.64
CA GLU A 13 3.53 7.05 -7.87
C GLU A 13 2.07 6.63 -7.60
N ARG A 14 1.23 6.66 -8.63
CA ARG A 14 -0.16 6.19 -8.58
C ARG A 14 -0.41 5.23 -9.73
N VAL A 15 -0.93 4.05 -9.41
CA VAL A 15 -1.35 3.06 -10.39
C VAL A 15 -2.87 3.01 -10.47
N ARG A 16 -3.41 2.91 -11.68
CA ARG A 16 -4.83 2.60 -11.91
C ARG A 16 -4.88 1.24 -12.61
N ILE A 17 -5.70 0.36 -12.07
CA ILE A 17 -5.85 -1.00 -12.56
C ILE A 17 -7.33 -1.18 -12.84
N GLU A 18 -7.66 -1.47 -14.09
CA GLU A 18 -9.02 -1.80 -14.50
C GLU A 18 -9.23 -3.29 -14.22
N LEU A 19 -10.22 -3.60 -13.40
CA LEU A 19 -10.60 -4.96 -13.01
C LEU A 19 -12.06 -5.17 -13.36
N GLU A 20 -12.41 -6.39 -13.76
CA GLU A 20 -13.80 -6.77 -13.91
C GLU A 20 -14.47 -6.87 -12.52
N PRO A 21 -15.81 -6.81 -12.43
CA PRO A 21 -16.50 -6.99 -11.16
C PRO A 21 -16.26 -8.38 -10.58
N GLY A 22 -15.92 -8.45 -9.29
CA GLY A 22 -15.59 -9.73 -8.66
C GLY A 22 -14.87 -9.60 -7.32
N GLU A 23 -14.42 -10.74 -6.81
CA GLU A 23 -13.63 -10.85 -5.58
C GLU A 23 -12.13 -10.95 -5.91
N TYR A 24 -11.33 -10.12 -5.23
CA TYR A 24 -9.90 -10.01 -5.46
C TYR A 24 -9.13 -9.94 -4.15
N GLU A 25 -7.85 -10.31 -4.21
CA GLU A 25 -6.89 -10.10 -3.12
C GLU A 25 -5.80 -9.14 -3.57
N LEU A 26 -5.49 -8.15 -2.74
CA LEU A 26 -4.38 -7.23 -2.93
C LEU A 26 -3.25 -7.55 -1.96
N GLU A 27 -2.05 -7.75 -2.50
CA GLU A 27 -0.80 -7.92 -1.74
C GLU A 27 0.29 -7.05 -2.37
N LEU A 28 1.02 -6.31 -1.54
CA LEU A 28 2.17 -5.53 -1.98
C LEU A 28 3.45 -6.24 -1.58
N ASN A 29 4.43 -6.25 -2.47
CA ASN A 29 5.74 -6.87 -2.22
C ASN A 29 6.86 -5.96 -2.73
N ILE A 30 7.92 -5.81 -1.92
CA ILE A 30 9.20 -5.19 -2.27
C ILE A 30 10.29 -6.20 -1.90
N ASP A 31 11.07 -6.64 -2.91
CA ASP A 31 12.03 -7.73 -2.82
C ASP A 31 11.42 -9.01 -2.23
N TRP A 32 11.65 -9.28 -0.95
CA TRP A 32 11.08 -10.41 -0.20
C TRP A 32 10.18 -10.00 0.98
N CYS A 33 10.01 -8.68 1.16
CA CYS A 33 9.17 -8.06 2.17
C CYS A 33 7.80 -7.77 1.56
N GLY A 34 6.73 -8.02 2.30
CA GLY A 34 5.36 -7.88 1.82
C GLY A 34 4.45 -7.13 2.78
N SER A 35 3.22 -6.91 2.34
CA SER A 35 2.10 -6.51 3.17
C SER A 35 1.27 -7.72 3.61
N ASN A 36 0.29 -7.47 4.49
CA ASN A 36 -0.82 -8.40 4.63
C ASN A 36 -1.65 -8.42 3.34
N ARG A 37 -2.31 -9.55 3.09
CA ARG A 37 -3.32 -9.67 2.04
C ARG A 37 -4.60 -8.97 2.46
N LEU A 38 -5.16 -8.19 1.55
CA LEU A 38 -6.42 -7.51 1.73
C LEU A 38 -7.40 -8.03 0.69
N SER A 39 -8.42 -8.77 1.13
CA SER A 39 -9.51 -9.22 0.27
C SER A 39 -10.51 -8.08 0.11
N PHE A 40 -10.93 -7.84 -1.13
CA PHE A 40 -11.93 -6.83 -1.46
C PHE A 40 -12.83 -7.31 -2.60
N THR A 41 -14.02 -6.74 -2.68
CA THR A 41 -14.98 -7.00 -3.76
C THR A 41 -15.20 -5.68 -4.48
N ILE A 42 -15.21 -5.71 -5.81
CA ILE A 42 -15.48 -4.54 -6.66
C ILE A 42 -16.71 -4.82 -7.50
N ALA A 43 -17.70 -3.93 -7.44
CA ALA A 43 -18.90 -3.98 -8.26
C ALA A 43 -18.72 -3.25 -9.59
N ASP A 44 -19.65 -3.46 -10.52
CA ASP A 44 -19.63 -2.78 -11.83
C ASP A 44 -19.73 -1.25 -11.67
N GLY A 45 -18.80 -0.54 -12.30
CA GLY A 45 -18.67 0.93 -12.20
C GLY A 45 -18.19 1.45 -10.85
N GLU A 46 -17.87 0.58 -9.89
CA GLU A 46 -17.31 0.97 -8.59
C GLU A 46 -15.84 1.35 -8.75
N LYS A 47 -15.43 2.36 -7.99
CA LYS A 47 -14.02 2.69 -7.81
C LYS A 47 -13.68 2.36 -6.38
N LEU A 48 -12.47 1.86 -6.15
CA LEU A 48 -11.91 1.63 -4.83
C LEU A 48 -10.56 2.35 -4.74
N LEU A 49 -10.30 2.98 -3.59
CA LEU A 49 -9.03 3.64 -3.32
C LEU A 49 -8.28 2.84 -2.26
N PHE A 50 -7.02 2.54 -2.54
CA PHE A 50 -6.14 1.87 -1.60
C PHE A 50 -4.95 2.76 -1.32
N GLN A 51 -4.71 3.03 -0.04
CA GLN A 51 -3.50 3.68 0.43
C GLN A 51 -2.48 2.61 0.79
N SER A 52 -1.24 2.82 0.35
CA SER A 52 -0.12 1.95 0.67
C SER A 52 1.05 2.73 1.26
N GLY A 53 1.89 2.05 2.03
CA GLY A 53 3.10 2.65 2.58
C GLY A 53 3.97 1.65 3.32
N CYS A 54 5.13 2.15 3.77
CA CYS A 54 6.04 1.40 4.63
C CYS A 54 5.71 1.65 6.10
N ARG A 55 5.79 0.60 6.91
CA ARG A 55 5.59 0.70 8.37
C ARG A 55 6.83 1.19 9.11
N LEU A 56 7.99 1.09 8.46
CA LEU A 56 9.26 1.63 8.93
C LEU A 56 9.45 3.01 8.32
N GLY A 57 9.63 4.02 9.18
CA GLY A 57 9.90 5.40 8.78
C GLY A 57 10.67 6.13 9.88
N GLY A 58 11.39 7.20 9.51
CA GLY A 58 12.14 8.01 10.47
C GLY A 58 13.36 7.30 11.08
N LEU A 59 13.58 7.47 12.39
CA LEU A 59 14.75 6.96 13.10
C LEU A 59 14.88 5.42 13.08
N ASP A 60 13.78 4.69 12.89
CA ASP A 60 13.79 3.22 12.81
C ASP A 60 14.58 2.70 11.61
N TYR A 61 14.73 3.52 10.56
CA TYR A 61 15.53 3.21 9.37
C TYR A 61 17.04 3.34 9.62
N PHE A 62 17.43 4.25 10.52
CA PHE A 62 18.83 4.50 10.86
C PHE A 62 19.42 3.46 11.82
N HIS A 63 18.58 2.62 12.42
CA HIS A 63 19.04 1.59 13.35
C HIS A 63 19.20 0.24 12.61
N PRO A 64 20.44 -0.27 12.42
CA PRO A 64 20.68 -1.43 11.57
C PRO A 64 20.02 -2.71 12.11
N PHE A 65 19.87 -2.84 13.44
CA PHE A 65 19.24 -4.02 14.04
C PHE A 65 17.72 -4.09 13.80
N THR A 66 17.03 -2.94 13.69
CA THR A 66 15.58 -2.93 13.40
C THR A 66 15.35 -3.29 11.94
N MET A 67 16.17 -2.79 11.02
CA MET A 67 16.11 -3.17 9.61
C MET A 67 16.34 -4.67 9.41
N LEU A 68 17.42 -5.23 10.00
CA LEU A 68 17.69 -6.67 9.95
C LEU A 68 16.55 -7.49 10.58
N TYR A 69 16.05 -7.11 11.75
CA TYR A 69 14.95 -7.82 12.40
C TYR A 69 13.69 -7.87 11.52
N TYR A 70 13.34 -6.77 10.86
CA TYR A 70 12.18 -6.74 9.96
C TYR A 70 12.40 -7.56 8.69
N VAL A 71 13.59 -7.49 8.10
CA VAL A 71 13.99 -8.27 6.93
C VAL A 71 13.91 -9.78 7.18
N PHE A 72 14.38 -10.25 8.35
CA PHE A 72 14.43 -11.68 8.67
C PHE A 72 13.16 -12.22 9.33
N PHE A 73 12.54 -11.47 10.26
CA PHE A 73 11.48 -11.99 11.13
C PHE A 73 10.09 -11.36 10.92
N LYS A 74 10.00 -10.18 10.29
CA LYS A 74 8.71 -9.47 10.07
C LYS A 74 8.48 -9.03 8.62
N LYS A 75 8.99 -9.80 7.66
CA LYS A 75 8.96 -9.46 6.23
C LYS A 75 7.55 -9.13 5.70
N ASN A 76 6.51 -9.87 6.12
CA ASN A 76 5.11 -9.67 5.66
C ASN A 76 4.38 -8.49 6.34
N ARG A 77 5.04 -7.79 7.27
CA ARG A 77 4.48 -6.61 7.98
C ARG A 77 5.28 -5.34 7.70
N TYR A 78 6.16 -5.41 6.70
CA TYR A 78 7.02 -4.31 6.29
C TYR A 78 6.19 -3.24 5.57
N LEU A 79 5.31 -3.68 4.68
CA LEU A 79 4.37 -2.82 3.96
C LEU A 79 2.99 -2.90 4.60
N TYR A 80 2.22 -1.84 4.44
CA TYR A 80 0.80 -1.85 4.76
C TYR A 80 -0.01 -1.41 3.54
N VAL A 81 -1.22 -1.96 3.46
CA VAL A 81 -2.25 -1.53 2.54
C VAL A 81 -3.54 -1.35 3.33
N LYS A 82 -4.26 -0.27 3.05
CA LYS A 82 -5.56 0.03 3.65
C LYS A 82 -6.50 0.52 2.57
N GLN A 83 -7.73 0.03 2.60
CA GLN A 83 -8.79 0.59 1.78
C GLN A 83 -9.25 1.91 2.40
N GLU A 84 -9.25 2.97 1.60
CA GLU A 84 -9.84 4.25 1.97
C GLU A 84 -11.24 4.38 1.36
N PRO A 85 -12.22 4.92 2.11
CA PRO A 85 -13.52 5.20 1.55
C PRO A 85 -13.39 6.33 0.52
N ILE A 86 -13.83 6.07 -0.71
CA ILE A 86 -14.00 7.13 -1.70
C ILE A 86 -15.14 8.00 -1.22
N ARG A 87 -14.80 9.17 -0.67
CA ARG A 87 -15.80 10.13 -0.21
C ARG A 87 -16.56 10.63 -1.44
N PRO A 88 -17.87 10.35 -1.58
CA PRO A 88 -18.63 10.77 -2.75
C PRO A 88 -18.79 12.30 -2.72
N ALA A 89 -18.35 12.92 -3.82
CA ALA A 89 -18.65 14.28 -4.26
C ALA A 89 -18.47 15.43 -3.23
N GLY A 90 -17.36 16.17 -3.37
CA GLY A 90 -17.31 17.57 -2.94
C GLY A 90 -16.07 18.03 -2.16
N ALA A 91 -15.06 17.19 -1.95
CA ALA A 91 -13.82 17.60 -1.30
C ALA A 91 -12.65 17.49 -2.28
N ILE A 92 -11.91 18.58 -2.43
CA ILE A 92 -10.58 18.59 -3.01
C ILE A 92 -9.69 17.76 -2.07
N ASP A 93 -9.29 16.56 -2.47
CA ASP A 93 -8.33 15.76 -1.71
C ASP A 93 -6.93 15.94 -2.31
N ILE A 94 -6.24 16.98 -1.85
CA ILE A 94 -4.78 17.09 -1.93
C ILE A 94 -4.24 16.72 -0.56
N TYR A 95 -3.66 15.52 -0.43
CA TYR A 95 -2.86 15.14 0.72
C TYR A 95 -1.51 14.60 0.24
N VAL A 96 -0.49 15.45 0.38
CA VAL A 96 0.91 15.09 0.31
C VAL A 96 1.30 14.68 1.73
N GLY A 97 1.38 13.37 1.97
CA GLY A 97 1.93 12.82 3.21
C GLY A 97 3.45 12.92 3.25
N GLY A 98 3.99 14.12 3.05
CA GLY A 98 5.30 14.46 3.60
C GLY A 98 5.06 14.92 5.02
N GLN A 99 5.79 14.36 5.99
CA GLN A 99 5.84 14.94 7.33
C GLN A 99 6.22 16.44 7.21
N PRO A 100 5.66 17.34 8.03
CA PRO A 100 6.22 18.68 8.14
C PRO A 100 7.68 18.55 8.60
N TYR A 101 8.61 19.09 7.79
CA TYR A 101 9.96 19.39 8.25
C TYR A 101 9.84 20.58 9.22
N GLU A 102 10.06 20.34 10.51
CA GLU A 102 10.38 21.41 11.46
C GLU A 102 11.89 21.69 11.38
N PRO A 103 12.30 22.98 11.29
CA PRO A 103 13.70 23.38 11.22
C PRO A 103 14.48 23.19 12.53
#